data_AF-A0A832RM56-F1
#
_entry.id   AF-A0A832RM56-F1
#
_cell.length_a   1.000
_cell.length_b   1.000
_cell.length_c   1.000
_cell.angle_alpha   90.00
_cell.angle_beta   90.00
_cell.angle_gamma   90.00
#
_symmetry.space_group_name_H-M   'P 1'
#
loop_
_entity.id
_entity.type
_entity.pdbx_description
1 polymer ?
#
loop_
_entity_poly.entity_id
_entity_poly.type
_entity_poly.pdbx_seq_one_letter_code
_entity_poly.pdbx_strand_id
1 'polypeptide(L)'
;MISCSKCDIRDIVDYAKNIDEVYLEFLARFDQGQTPDKKEFTSQLKEEGIVRDKKEIESMIGSNTPDPITKDVLFSTKDYISYYKTMSSPEPEFGSKVTELGLADGIIQYLEKKNIIKFYKFQEDALLEIISGSNVVITAPTASGKTEAFSIPIIQKIARESNLGVVSAIFIYPTKA
;
A
#
# COMPACT_ATOMS: atom_id res chain seq x y z
N MET A 1 -18.02 2.09 -24.43
CA MET A 1 -16.85 1.76 -25.26
C MET A 1 -17.02 0.38 -25.85
N ILE A 2 -16.88 0.25 -27.17
CA ILE A 2 -16.85 -1.02 -27.89
C ILE A 2 -15.43 -1.20 -28.42
N SER A 3 -14.82 -2.37 -28.19
CA SER A 3 -13.52 -2.71 -28.78
C SER A 3 -13.42 -4.21 -29.03
N CYS A 4 -13.01 -4.62 -30.23
CA CYS A 4 -12.77 -6.01 -30.58
C CYS A 4 -11.31 -6.22 -31.02
N SER A 5 -10.59 -7.11 -30.34
CA SER A 5 -9.20 -7.42 -30.65
C SER A 5 -9.01 -8.26 -31.93
N LYS A 6 -10.07 -8.90 -32.43
CA LYS A 6 -10.00 -9.79 -33.62
C LYS A 6 -10.22 -9.03 -34.94
N CYS A 7 -11.18 -8.12 -34.97
CA CYS A 7 -11.56 -7.37 -36.18
C CYS A 7 -11.24 -5.87 -36.08
N ASP A 8 -10.54 -5.43 -35.03
CA ASP A 8 -10.10 -4.05 -34.78
C ASP A 8 -11.21 -2.98 -34.71
N ILE A 9 -12.47 -3.42 -34.59
CA ILE A 9 -13.61 -2.52 -34.36
C ILE A 9 -13.41 -1.79 -33.03
N ARG A 10 -13.53 -0.46 -33.06
CA ARG A 10 -13.42 0.42 -31.89
C ARG A 10 -14.45 1.53 -32.03
N ASP A 11 -15.17 1.85 -30.96
CA ASP A 11 -16.03 3.02 -30.94
C ASP A 11 -16.35 3.48 -29.51
N ILE A 12 -16.56 4.79 -29.35
CA ILE A 12 -17.13 5.37 -28.14
C ILE A 12 -18.63 5.52 -28.40
N VAL A 13 -19.41 4.89 -27.54
CA VAL A 13 -20.88 4.94 -27.60
C VAL A 13 -21.37 5.56 -26.32
N ASP A 14 -22.18 6.60 -26.47
CA ASP A 14 -22.86 7.22 -25.34
C ASP A 14 -23.94 6.29 -24.82
N TYR A 15 -24.09 6.28 -23.50
CA TYR A 15 -25.17 5.52 -22.89
C TYR A 15 -26.50 6.23 -23.14
N ALA A 16 -27.43 5.55 -23.79
CA ALA A 16 -28.83 5.93 -23.85
C ALA A 16 -29.70 4.92 -23.09
N LYS A 17 -30.90 5.34 -22.65
CA LYS A 17 -31.85 4.47 -21.94
C LYS A 17 -32.27 3.25 -22.77
N ASN A 18 -32.24 3.36 -24.09
CA ASN A 18 -32.57 2.28 -25.01
C ASN A 18 -31.29 1.71 -25.64
N ILE A 19 -30.92 0.49 -25.26
CA ILE A 19 -29.72 -0.18 -25.75
C ILE A 19 -29.82 -0.48 -27.25
N ASP A 20 -31.03 -0.77 -27.76
CA ASP A 20 -31.23 -1.07 -29.18
C ASP A 20 -30.93 0.17 -30.04
N GLU A 21 -31.26 1.36 -29.56
CA GLU A 21 -30.96 2.62 -30.23
C GLU A 21 -29.45 2.86 -30.33
N VAL A 22 -28.71 2.67 -29.23
CA VAL A 22 -27.24 2.77 -29.21
C VAL A 22 -26.60 1.75 -30.15
N TYR A 23 -27.13 0.52 -30.18
CA TYR A 23 -26.63 -0.52 -31.06
C TYR A 23 -26.88 -0.22 -32.54
N LEU A 24 -28.09 0.23 -32.89
CA LEU A 24 -28.44 0.61 -34.27
C LEU A 24 -27.64 1.81 -34.75
N GLU A 25 -27.40 2.80 -33.89
CA GLU A 25 -26.56 3.96 -34.20
C GLU A 25 -25.11 3.53 -34.49
N PHE A 26 -24.54 2.68 -33.64
CA PHE A 26 -23.23 2.09 -33.86
C PHE A 26 -23.15 1.33 -35.20
N LEU A 27 -24.14 0.48 -35.51
CA LEU A 27 -24.19 -0.24 -36.80
C LEU A 27 -24.24 0.71 -38.00
N ALA A 28 -25.06 1.76 -37.92
CA ALA A 28 -25.16 2.76 -38.99
C ALA A 28 -23.82 3.47 -39.24
N ARG A 29 -23.07 3.82 -38.18
CA ARG A 29 -21.72 4.39 -38.31
C ARG A 29 -20.73 3.39 -38.91
N PHE A 30 -20.79 2.13 -38.48
CA PHE A 30 -19.92 1.06 -38.99
C PHE A 30 -20.13 0.83 -40.49
N ASP A 31 -21.39 0.70 -40.93
CA ASP A 31 -21.73 0.48 -42.34
C ASP A 31 -21.32 1.65 -43.24
N GLN A 32 -21.29 2.87 -42.69
CA GLN A 32 -20.83 4.08 -43.38
C GLN A 32 -19.31 4.29 -43.32
N GLY A 33 -18.57 3.42 -42.64
CA GLY A 33 -17.12 3.57 -42.44
C GLY A 33 -16.74 4.74 -41.55
N GLN A 34 -17.62 5.16 -40.65
CA GLN A 34 -17.45 6.30 -39.73
C GLN A 34 -16.94 5.89 -38.34
N THR A 35 -16.65 4.60 -38.11
CA THR A 35 -16.02 4.16 -36.87
C THR A 35 -14.55 4.55 -36.85
N PRO A 36 -14.04 5.06 -35.71
CA PRO A 36 -12.69 5.58 -35.62
C PRO A 36 -11.62 4.51 -35.84
N ASP A 37 -10.53 4.88 -36.48
CA ASP A 37 -9.33 4.04 -36.49
C ASP A 37 -8.65 4.01 -35.11
N LYS A 38 -7.58 3.22 -34.95
CA LYS A 38 -6.87 3.10 -33.67
C LYS A 38 -6.34 4.43 -33.12
N LYS A 39 -5.87 5.33 -33.98
CA LYS A 39 -5.32 6.64 -33.57
C LYS A 39 -6.46 7.58 -33.19
N GLU A 40 -7.49 7.68 -34.04
CA GLU A 40 -8.69 8.49 -33.81
C GLU A 40 -9.38 8.08 -32.51
N PHE A 41 -9.56 6.78 -32.29
CA PHE A 41 -10.15 6.25 -31.08
C PHE A 41 -9.35 6.66 -29.83
N THR A 42 -8.02 6.60 -29.90
CA THR A 42 -7.16 7.02 -28.78
C THR A 42 -7.28 8.53 -28.51
N SER A 43 -7.48 9.35 -29.55
CA SER A 43 -7.72 10.80 -29.39
C SER A 43 -9.09 11.08 -28.78
N GLN A 44 -10.14 10.43 -29.27
CA GLN A 44 -11.49 10.56 -28.72
C GLN A 44 -11.54 10.14 -27.24
N LEU A 45 -10.87 9.06 -26.85
CA LEU A 45 -10.79 8.66 -25.43
C LEU A 45 -10.19 9.75 -24.54
N LYS A 46 -9.27 10.58 -25.06
CA LYS A 46 -8.67 11.70 -24.33
C LYS A 46 -9.61 12.89 -24.28
N GLU A 47 -10.26 13.21 -25.40
CA GLU A 47 -11.22 14.31 -25.51
C GLU A 47 -12.42 14.09 -24.58
N GLU A 48 -12.92 12.86 -24.51
CA GLU A 48 -14.00 12.45 -23.60
C GLU A 48 -13.55 12.25 -22.14
N GLY A 49 -12.26 12.45 -21.84
CA GLY A 49 -11.71 12.30 -20.49
C GLY A 49 -11.79 10.87 -19.93
N ILE A 50 -11.88 9.86 -20.80
CA ILE A 50 -11.89 8.43 -20.41
C ILE A 50 -10.47 7.96 -20.11
N VAL A 51 -9.47 8.49 -20.84
CA VAL A 51 -8.05 8.22 -20.62
C VAL A 51 -7.27 9.52 -20.59
N ARG A 52 -6.17 9.55 -19.85
CA ARG A 52 -5.28 10.72 -19.77
C ARG A 52 -4.22 10.67 -20.87
N ASP A 53 -3.75 11.84 -21.33
CA ASP A 53 -2.70 11.88 -22.34
C ASP A 53 -1.39 11.24 -21.83
N LYS A 54 -0.70 10.53 -22.72
CA LYS A 54 0.54 9.83 -22.39
C LYS A 54 1.60 10.77 -21.81
N LYS A 55 1.75 11.98 -22.36
CA LYS A 55 2.72 12.97 -21.88
C LYS A 55 2.35 13.49 -20.48
N GLU A 56 1.06 13.60 -20.18
CA GLU A 56 0.61 13.98 -18.84
C GLU A 56 0.91 12.88 -17.83
N ILE A 57 0.65 11.60 -18.19
CA ILE A 57 1.04 10.46 -17.34
C ILE A 57 2.55 10.43 -17.12
N GLU A 58 3.36 10.62 -18.17
CA GLU A 58 4.82 10.71 -18.06
C GLU A 58 5.25 11.87 -17.15
N SER A 59 4.58 13.03 -17.23
CA SER A 59 4.82 14.16 -16.34
C SER A 59 4.42 13.86 -14.89
N MET A 60 3.36 13.08 -14.65
CA MET A 60 2.93 12.67 -13.31
C MET A 60 3.89 11.68 -12.68
N ILE A 61 4.46 10.76 -13.47
CA ILE A 61 5.49 9.82 -13.02
C ILE A 61 6.76 10.59 -12.63
N GLY A 62 7.13 11.61 -13.39
CA GLY A 62 8.33 12.42 -13.15
C GLY A 62 9.60 11.57 -13.28
N SER A 63 10.45 11.58 -12.24
CA SER A 63 11.69 10.80 -12.19
C SER A 63 11.51 9.39 -11.62
N ASN A 64 10.29 8.99 -11.25
CA ASN A 64 10.04 7.68 -10.66
C ASN A 64 10.06 6.58 -11.74
N THR A 65 10.40 5.37 -11.34
CA THR A 65 10.32 4.18 -12.19
C THR A 65 9.26 3.23 -11.62
N PRO A 66 8.01 3.30 -12.11
CA PRO A 66 6.96 2.39 -11.68
C PRO A 66 7.34 0.94 -12.02
N ASP A 67 6.93 0.01 -11.16
CA ASP A 67 7.02 -1.42 -11.45
C ASP A 67 6.10 -1.78 -12.65
N PRO A 68 6.26 -2.98 -13.25
CA PRO A 68 5.49 -3.38 -14.43
C PRO A 68 3.98 -3.30 -14.24
N ILE A 69 3.46 -3.68 -13.07
CA ILE A 69 2.02 -3.70 -12.81
C ILE A 69 1.49 -2.27 -12.74
N THR A 70 2.18 -1.41 -11.99
CA THR A 70 1.81 0.01 -11.90
C THR A 70 1.87 0.67 -13.28
N LYS A 71 2.88 0.34 -14.09
CA LYS A 71 3.00 0.86 -15.46
C LYS A 71 1.83 0.44 -16.34
N ASP A 72 1.40 -0.83 -16.27
CA ASP A 72 0.25 -1.33 -17.02
C ASP A 72 -1.06 -0.61 -16.66
N VAL A 73 -1.23 -0.26 -15.37
CA VAL A 73 -2.37 0.54 -14.91
C VAL A 73 -2.27 1.99 -15.38
N LEU A 74 -1.09 2.62 -15.27
CA LEU A 74 -0.91 4.04 -15.62
C LEU A 74 -1.14 4.33 -17.11
N PHE A 75 -0.82 3.38 -17.98
CA PHE A 75 -1.01 3.50 -19.43
C PHE A 75 -2.20 2.66 -19.95
N SER A 76 -3.06 2.21 -19.04
CA SER A 76 -4.31 1.51 -19.36
C SER A 76 -5.26 2.40 -20.16
N THR A 77 -6.04 1.80 -21.06
CA THR A 77 -7.15 2.49 -21.76
C THR A 77 -8.50 2.31 -21.05
N LYS A 78 -8.50 1.79 -19.82
CA LYS A 78 -9.71 1.46 -19.06
C LYS A 78 -10.10 2.53 -18.04
N ASP A 79 -9.12 3.33 -17.60
CA ASP A 79 -9.28 4.21 -16.44
C ASP A 79 -8.65 5.58 -16.72
N TYR A 80 -9.30 6.62 -16.23
CA TYR A 80 -8.72 7.96 -16.19
C TYR A 80 -7.90 8.13 -14.92
N ILE A 81 -6.58 8.19 -15.05
CA ILE A 81 -5.69 8.42 -13.90
C ILE A 81 -5.71 9.92 -13.55
N SER A 82 -6.34 10.25 -12.43
CA SER A 82 -6.40 11.63 -11.94
C SER A 82 -5.13 12.04 -11.20
N TYR A 83 -4.52 11.13 -10.45
CA TYR A 83 -3.34 11.42 -9.62
C TYR A 83 -2.43 10.20 -9.47
N TYR A 84 -1.12 10.44 -9.44
CA TYR A 84 -0.10 9.44 -9.15
C TYR A 84 0.94 10.05 -8.21
N LYS A 85 1.26 9.31 -7.14
CA LYS A 85 2.31 9.68 -6.19
C LYS A 85 3.01 8.44 -5.69
N THR A 86 4.33 8.45 -5.81
CA THR A 86 5.18 7.46 -5.15
C THR A 86 5.48 7.95 -3.73
N MET A 87 5.27 7.10 -2.74
CA MET A 87 5.71 7.34 -1.37
C MET A 87 6.97 6.53 -1.12
N SER A 88 8.08 7.20 -0.80
CA SER A 88 9.28 6.52 -0.34
C SER A 88 9.06 6.00 1.08
N SER A 89 9.16 4.68 1.28
CA SER A 89 9.31 4.12 2.61
C SER A 89 10.81 4.01 2.89
N PRO A 90 11.39 4.82 3.79
CA PRO A 90 12.77 4.62 4.18
C PRO A 90 12.93 3.25 4.83
N GLU A 91 14.12 2.65 4.67
CA GLU A 91 14.48 1.47 5.43
C GLU A 91 14.42 1.78 6.93
N PRO A 92 13.94 0.84 7.76
CA PRO A 92 13.83 1.08 9.19
C PRO A 92 15.23 1.24 9.81
N GLU A 93 15.36 2.22 10.70
CA GLU A 93 16.59 2.41 11.46
C GLU A 93 16.76 1.26 12.47
N PHE A 94 17.95 0.67 12.51
CA PHE A 94 18.27 -0.40 13.45
C PHE A 94 18.98 0.14 14.68
N GLY A 95 18.56 -0.35 15.84
CA GLY A 95 19.25 -0.17 17.10
C GLY A 95 20.27 -1.27 17.39
N SER A 96 20.54 -1.45 18.68
CA SER A 96 21.40 -2.45 19.29
C SER A 96 20.89 -3.88 19.09
N LYS A 97 21.78 -4.85 19.32
CA LYS A 97 21.40 -6.25 19.33
C LYS A 97 20.51 -6.55 20.54
N VAL A 98 19.62 -7.54 20.38
CA VAL A 98 18.75 -7.99 21.48
C VAL A 98 19.55 -8.46 22.71
N THR A 99 20.77 -8.98 22.49
CA THR A 99 21.70 -9.43 23.53
C THR A 99 22.34 -8.30 24.33
N GLU A 100 22.33 -7.07 23.83
CA GLU A 100 23.04 -5.92 24.41
C GLU A 100 22.15 -5.09 25.35
N LEU A 101 20.85 -5.38 25.44
CA LEU A 101 19.87 -4.58 26.19
C LEU A 101 19.52 -5.15 27.58
N GLY A 102 20.26 -6.14 28.07
CA GLY A 102 20.05 -6.72 29.40
C GLY A 102 18.68 -7.37 29.60
N LEU A 103 18.11 -7.91 28.52
CA LEU A 103 16.89 -8.71 28.54
C LEU A 103 17.14 -10.06 29.20
N ALA A 104 16.09 -10.67 29.76
CA ALA A 104 16.18 -12.01 30.33
C ALA A 104 16.49 -13.04 29.23
N ASP A 105 17.29 -14.06 29.55
CA ASP A 105 17.79 -15.05 28.57
C ASP A 105 16.66 -15.72 27.76
N GLY A 106 15.54 -16.03 28.41
CA GLY A 106 14.38 -16.64 27.74
C GLY A 106 13.77 -15.74 26.66
N ILE A 107 13.81 -14.41 26.85
CA ILE A 107 13.35 -13.43 25.86
C ILE A 107 14.35 -13.38 24.69
N ILE A 108 15.65 -13.31 24.98
CA ILE A 108 16.70 -13.28 23.97
C ILE A 108 16.61 -14.54 23.07
N GLN A 109 16.56 -15.72 23.68
CA GLN A 109 16.45 -16.99 22.95
C GLN A 109 15.20 -17.06 22.07
N TYR A 110 14.07 -16.54 22.55
CA TYR A 110 12.84 -16.48 21.76
C TYR A 110 12.96 -15.55 20.55
N LEU A 111 13.53 -14.35 20.75
CA LEU A 111 13.74 -13.36 19.69
C LEU A 111 14.69 -13.89 18.62
N GLU A 112 15.81 -14.51 19.02
CA GLU A 112 16.76 -15.13 18.09
C GLU A 112 16.12 -16.27 17.28
N LYS A 113 15.29 -17.11 17.93
CA LYS A 113 14.52 -18.16 17.23
C LYS A 113 13.54 -17.59 16.20
N LYS A 114 13.08 -16.36 16.39
CA LYS A 114 12.24 -15.60 15.44
C LYS A 114 13.07 -14.83 14.40
N ASN A 115 14.39 -15.00 14.38
CA ASN A 115 15.34 -14.24 13.57
C ASN A 115 15.35 -12.73 13.87
N ILE A 116 14.96 -12.34 15.08
CA ILE A 116 15.02 -10.96 15.56
C ILE A 116 16.34 -10.80 16.33
N ILE A 117 17.39 -10.39 15.62
CA ILE A 117 18.75 -10.25 16.17
C ILE A 117 19.03 -8.81 16.65
N LYS A 118 18.39 -7.83 16.01
CA LYS A 118 18.46 -6.41 16.36
C LYS A 118 17.07 -5.84 16.47
N PHE A 119 16.90 -4.88 17.37
CA PHE A 119 15.68 -4.08 17.41
C PHE A 119 15.73 -3.00 16.34
N TYR A 120 14.56 -2.58 15.88
CA TYR A 120 14.44 -1.26 15.28
C TYR A 120 14.68 -0.19 16.33
N LYS A 121 15.19 0.97 15.91
CA LYS A 121 15.56 2.04 16.82
C LYS A 121 14.39 2.46 17.73
N PHE A 122 13.20 2.59 17.16
CA PHE A 122 12.00 2.91 17.92
C PHE A 122 11.60 1.83 18.95
N GLN A 123 11.91 0.55 18.70
CA GLN A 123 11.61 -0.54 19.64
C GLN A 123 12.59 -0.50 20.83
N GLU A 124 13.87 -0.26 20.57
CA GLU A 124 14.89 -0.04 21.61
C GLU A 124 14.53 1.16 22.47
N ASP A 125 14.22 2.30 21.85
CA ASP A 125 13.88 3.53 22.58
C ASP A 125 12.64 3.31 23.45
N ALA A 126 11.60 2.68 22.90
CA ALA A 126 10.40 2.34 23.67
C ALA A 126 10.71 1.38 24.84
N LEU A 127 11.52 0.35 24.61
CA LEU A 127 11.92 -0.60 25.64
C LEU A 127 12.65 0.10 26.80
N LEU A 128 13.64 0.94 26.50
CA LEU A 128 14.44 1.65 27.49
C LEU A 128 13.59 2.64 28.31
N GLU A 129 12.73 3.40 27.64
CA GLU A 129 11.82 4.36 28.28
C GLU A 129 10.74 3.67 29.14
N ILE A 130 10.16 2.56 28.66
CA ILE A 130 9.15 1.84 29.46
C ILE A 130 9.80 1.20 30.70
N ILE A 131 11.02 0.65 30.57
CA ILE A 131 11.75 0.06 31.70
C ILE A 131 12.16 1.13 32.73
N SER A 132 12.45 2.36 32.29
CA SER A 132 12.76 3.48 33.21
C SER A 132 11.55 4.04 33.94
N GLY A 133 10.33 3.62 33.56
CA GLY A 133 9.07 4.04 34.17
C GLY A 133 8.38 5.21 33.46
N SER A 134 8.83 5.57 32.25
CA SER A 134 8.21 6.62 31.44
C SER A 134 6.89 6.17 30.80
N ASN A 135 5.98 7.12 30.58
CA ASN A 135 4.80 6.91 29.72
C ASN A 135 5.20 7.17 28.26
N VAL A 136 5.02 6.17 27.39
CA VAL A 136 5.53 6.22 26.02
C VAL A 136 4.39 6.15 25.00
N VAL A 137 4.42 7.05 24.01
CA VAL A 137 3.57 6.99 22.81
C VAL A 137 4.43 6.57 21.63
N ILE A 138 4.11 5.42 21.02
CA ILE A 138 4.91 4.85 19.93
C ILE A 138 4.24 5.15 18.59
N THR A 139 4.93 5.90 17.73
CA THR A 139 4.51 6.17 16.35
C THR A 139 5.37 5.36 15.38
N ALA A 140 4.80 4.29 14.81
CA ALA A 140 5.49 3.48 13.81
C ALA A 140 4.50 2.90 12.78
N PRO A 141 4.92 2.63 11.52
CA PRO A 141 4.07 2.06 10.48
C PRO A 141 3.39 0.73 10.87
N THR A 142 2.33 0.34 10.18
CA THR A 142 1.77 -1.02 10.33
C THR A 142 2.82 -2.07 9.96
N ALA A 143 2.72 -3.26 10.58
CA ALA A 143 3.68 -4.35 10.42
C ALA A 143 5.16 -4.02 10.77
N SER A 144 5.42 -2.92 11.49
CA SER A 144 6.79 -2.54 11.89
C SER A 144 7.27 -3.18 13.21
N GLY A 145 6.45 -3.99 13.88
CA GLY A 145 6.79 -4.59 15.18
C GLY A 145 6.46 -3.74 16.41
N LYS A 146 5.36 -2.96 16.37
CA LYS A 146 4.86 -2.20 17.54
C LYS A 146 4.47 -3.10 18.71
N THR A 147 3.97 -4.30 18.42
CA THR A 147 3.54 -5.26 19.44
C THR A 147 4.71 -5.66 20.33
N GLU A 148 5.86 -5.97 19.73
CA GLU A 148 7.12 -6.26 20.42
C GLU A 148 7.57 -5.09 21.27
N ALA A 149 7.46 -3.86 20.75
CA ALA A 149 7.90 -2.65 21.43
C ALA A 149 7.23 -2.43 22.80
N PHE A 150 5.92 -2.70 22.93
CA PHE A 150 5.23 -2.60 24.23
C PHE A 150 5.17 -3.92 25.01
N SER A 151 5.23 -5.08 24.34
CA SER A 151 5.07 -6.38 25.02
C SER A 151 6.35 -6.85 25.69
N ILE A 152 7.51 -6.64 25.06
CA ILE A 152 8.81 -7.04 25.60
C ILE A 152 9.10 -6.40 26.97
N PRO A 153 8.91 -5.09 27.20
CA PRO A 153 9.14 -4.52 28.53
C PRO A 153 8.22 -5.12 29.60
N ILE A 154 6.97 -5.46 29.26
CA ILE A 154 6.03 -6.13 30.18
C ILE A 154 6.54 -7.53 30.54
N ILE A 155 6.91 -8.32 29.53
CA ILE A 155 7.45 -9.68 29.73
C ILE A 155 8.76 -9.63 30.51
N GLN A 156 9.62 -8.65 30.22
CA GLN A 156 10.86 -8.40 30.97
C GLN A 156 10.58 -8.10 32.43
N LYS A 157 9.58 -7.28 32.73
CA LYS A 157 9.16 -6.99 34.10
C LYS A 157 8.65 -8.24 34.81
N ILE A 158 7.79 -9.02 34.16
CA ILE A 158 7.31 -10.31 34.67
C ILE A 158 8.48 -11.25 34.98
N ALA A 159 9.45 -11.35 34.07
CA ALA A 159 10.62 -12.23 34.23
C ALA A 159 11.54 -11.79 35.39
N ARG A 160 11.69 -10.49 35.63
CA ARG A 160 12.53 -9.96 36.72
C ARG A 160 11.84 -9.99 38.10
N GLU A 161 10.53 -9.75 38.13
CA GLU A 161 9.76 -9.60 39.37
C GLU A 161 9.00 -10.87 39.76
N SER A 162 9.20 -11.98 39.06
CA SER A 162 8.49 -13.25 39.28
C SER A 162 8.55 -13.77 40.72
N ASN A 163 9.59 -13.39 41.48
CA ASN A 163 9.82 -13.81 42.86
C ASN A 163 9.35 -12.77 43.90
N LEU A 164 8.91 -11.59 43.46
CA LEU A 164 8.56 -10.44 44.30
C LEU A 164 7.04 -10.21 44.39
N GLY A 165 6.26 -10.83 43.50
CA GLY A 165 4.81 -10.73 43.51
C GLY A 165 4.20 -10.99 42.13
N VAL A 166 2.94 -10.61 41.97
CA VAL A 166 2.20 -10.76 40.72
C VAL A 166 2.31 -9.48 39.90
N VAL A 167 2.96 -9.55 38.74
CA VAL A 167 2.94 -8.47 37.75
C VAL A 167 1.69 -8.62 36.88
N SER A 168 0.87 -7.57 36.80
CA SER A 168 -0.33 -7.52 35.97
C SER A 168 -0.20 -6.46 34.88
N ALA A 169 -0.76 -6.73 33.70
CA ALA A 169 -0.81 -5.79 32.59
C ALA A 169 -2.22 -5.75 31.98
N ILE A 170 -2.66 -4.58 31.55
CA ILE A 170 -3.95 -4.37 30.89
C ILE A 170 -3.69 -3.91 29.46
N PHE A 171 -4.17 -4.69 28.49
CA PHE A 171 -4.16 -4.31 27.08
C PHE A 171 -5.53 -3.78 26.70
N ILE A 172 -5.59 -2.52 26.25
CA ILE A 172 -6.82 -1.87 25.85
C ILE A 172 -6.78 -1.72 24.33
N TYR A 173 -7.74 -2.33 23.66
CA TYR A 173 -7.92 -2.24 22.22
C TYR A 173 -9.24 -1.52 21.91
N PRO A 174 -9.30 -0.72 20.82
CA PRO A 174 -10.53 -0.04 20.43
C PRO A 174 -11.61 -1.02 19.96
N THR A 175 -11.21 -2.21 19.51
CA THR A 175 -12.07 -3.25 18.96
C THR A 175 -11.73 -4.60 19.58
N LYS A 176 -12.67 -5.56 19.50
CA LYS A 176 -12.50 -6.93 20.03
C LYS A 176 -11.71 -7.87 19.10
N ALA A 177 -11.52 -7.48 17.84
CA ALA A 177 -11.00 -8.32 16.77
C ALA A 177 -9.47 -8.29 16.69
#